data_AF-A0A940Q5U5-F1
#
_entry.id   AF-A0A940Q5U5-F1
#
_cell.length_a   1.000
_cell.length_b   1.000
_cell.length_c   1.000
_cell.angle_alpha   90.00
_cell.angle_beta   90.00
_cell.angle_gamma   90.00
#
_symmetry.space_group_name_H-M   'P 1'
#
loop_
_entity.id
_entity.type
_entity.pdbx_description
1 polymer ?
#
loop_
_entity_poly.entity_id
_entity_poly.type
_entity_poly.pdbx_seq_one_letter_code
_entity_poly.pdbx_strand_id
1 'polypeptide(L)'
;MANNKPQTAPVEEQQINKTEVFFEKNKKIIISCVCAVIIVIVGIILANTYYFEPRSEKASTELAKSQELFEQQQYDKALAGFQKVAGDYSSTDAGNLAQLYIGICQAKLGKWQEAVDALESFSGKGDQMISPAAEGALGNAYANLKQFDKAVEHLKKAAKMADNNSLSPTFLIQAGEILESQNKKDEALKLYEEVKEKYVNSMQYQSIDKYIQRVK
;
A
#
# COMPACT_ATOMS: atom_id res chain seq x y z
N MET A 1 -49.36 -15.01 69.56
CA MET A 1 -48.55 -13.77 69.53
C MET A 1 -47.23 -14.08 68.84
N ALA A 2 -46.98 -13.56 67.64
CA ALA A 2 -45.65 -13.50 67.03
C ALA A 2 -45.70 -12.35 66.00
N ASN A 3 -45.27 -11.15 66.38
CA ASN A 3 -43.91 -10.61 66.31
C ASN A 3 -43.73 -9.81 65.01
N ASN A 4 -44.01 -8.50 65.10
CA ASN A 4 -43.63 -7.49 64.12
C ASN A 4 -42.17 -7.08 64.37
N LYS A 5 -41.32 -7.20 63.35
CA LYS A 5 -40.26 -6.20 63.09
C LYS A 5 -40.14 -5.95 61.58
N PRO A 6 -39.83 -4.71 61.18
CA PRO A 6 -40.16 -4.17 59.87
C PRO A 6 -39.04 -4.38 58.85
N GLN A 7 -39.46 -4.39 57.59
CA GLN A 7 -38.65 -4.34 56.38
C GLN A 7 -37.47 -3.37 56.48
N THR A 8 -36.28 -3.87 56.15
CA THR A 8 -35.20 -3.06 55.60
C THR A 8 -34.85 -3.58 54.20
N ALA A 9 -35.34 -2.89 53.19
CA ALA A 9 -34.72 -2.74 51.87
C ALA A 9 -35.20 -1.36 51.38
N PRO A 10 -34.43 -0.53 50.64
CA PRO A 10 -33.58 -0.98 49.53
C PRO A 10 -32.36 -0.08 49.19
N VAL A 11 -31.23 -0.68 48.80
CA VAL A 11 -30.23 0.04 47.96
C VAL A 11 -29.82 -0.80 46.75
N GLU A 12 -29.80 -2.13 46.86
CA GLU A 12 -29.41 -3.04 45.75
C GLU A 12 -30.52 -3.30 44.72
N GLU A 13 -31.81 -3.30 45.10
CA GLU A 13 -32.93 -3.60 44.17
C GLU A 13 -33.19 -2.51 43.12
N GLN A 14 -32.75 -1.27 43.34
CA GLN A 14 -33.05 -0.14 42.44
C GLN A 14 -32.13 -0.04 41.23
N GLN A 15 -30.90 -0.57 41.29
CA GLN A 15 -29.99 -0.56 40.14
C GLN A 15 -30.26 -1.70 39.16
N ILE A 16 -30.68 -2.87 39.67
CA ILE A 16 -31.01 -4.06 38.86
C ILE A 16 -32.30 -3.81 38.05
N ASN A 17 -33.32 -3.17 38.65
CA ASN A 17 -34.60 -2.90 38.00
C ASN A 17 -34.54 -1.91 36.82
N LYS A 18 -33.61 -0.93 36.82
CA LYS A 18 -33.59 0.10 35.76
C LYS A 18 -33.14 -0.46 34.41
N THR A 19 -32.20 -1.40 34.42
CA THR A 19 -31.69 -2.06 33.21
C THR A 19 -32.72 -3.05 32.64
N GLU A 20 -33.41 -3.79 33.51
CA GLU A 20 -34.47 -4.72 33.11
C GLU A 20 -35.70 -3.98 32.56
N VAL A 21 -36.15 -2.91 33.21
CA VAL A 21 -37.27 -2.09 32.74
C VAL A 21 -36.94 -1.38 31.42
N PHE A 22 -35.69 -0.92 31.26
CA PHE A 22 -35.24 -0.32 29.99
C PHE A 22 -35.20 -1.33 28.85
N PHE A 23 -34.69 -2.54 29.11
CA PHE A 23 -34.65 -3.62 28.13
C PHE A 23 -36.06 -4.05 27.75
N GLU A 24 -36.96 -4.28 28.71
CA GLU A 24 -38.35 -4.66 28.44
C GLU A 24 -39.13 -3.60 27.65
N LYS A 25 -38.91 -2.32 27.96
CA LYS A 25 -39.55 -1.19 27.26
C LYS A 25 -39.06 -1.05 25.82
N ASN A 26 -37.79 -1.34 25.55
CA ASN A 26 -37.15 -1.14 24.24
C ASN A 26 -36.85 -2.45 23.47
N LYS A 27 -37.25 -3.62 24.00
CA LYS A 27 -36.83 -4.94 23.47
C LYS A 27 -37.10 -5.12 21.98
N LYS A 28 -38.24 -4.63 21.48
CA LYS A 28 -38.58 -4.74 20.04
C LYS A 28 -37.61 -3.93 19.16
N ILE A 29 -37.21 -2.74 19.61
CA ILE A 29 -36.26 -1.89 18.91
C ILE A 29 -34.86 -2.52 18.98
N ILE A 30 -34.43 -2.98 20.17
CA ILE A 30 -33.14 -3.63 20.36
C ILE A 30 -33.03 -4.89 19.49
N ILE A 31 -34.04 -5.77 19.52
CA ILE A 31 -34.09 -6.98 18.69
C ILE A 31 -34.09 -6.61 17.21
N SER A 32 -34.87 -5.60 16.78
CA SER A 32 -34.88 -5.14 15.39
C SER A 32 -33.51 -4.61 14.95
N CYS A 33 -32.82 -3.84 15.79
CA CYS A 33 -31.48 -3.34 15.50
C CYS A 33 -30.48 -4.49 15.39
N VAL A 34 -30.53 -5.46 16.31
CA VAL A 34 -29.65 -6.64 16.28
C VAL A 34 -29.92 -7.49 15.02
N CYS A 35 -31.18 -7.72 14.66
CA CYS A 35 -31.53 -8.42 13.42
C CYS A 35 -31.02 -7.67 12.18
N ALA A 36 -31.16 -6.34 12.13
CA ALA A 36 -30.62 -5.54 11.03
C ALA A 36 -29.09 -5.66 10.92
N VAL A 37 -28.38 -5.62 12.05
CA VAL A 37 -26.92 -5.82 12.08
C VAL A 37 -26.54 -7.23 11.59
N ILE A 38 -27.26 -8.26 12.02
CA ILE A 38 -27.02 -9.64 11.55
C ILE A 38 -27.25 -9.75 10.04
N ILE A 39 -28.31 -9.17 9.50
CA ILE A 39 -28.59 -9.17 8.05
C ILE A 39 -27.45 -8.49 7.28
N VAL A 40 -26.93 -7.37 7.79
CA VAL A 40 -25.77 -6.69 7.19
C VAL A 40 -24.53 -7.59 7.23
N ILE A 41 -24.23 -8.22 8.37
CA ILE A 41 -23.09 -9.13 8.50
C ILE A 41 -23.22 -10.33 7.55
N VAL A 42 -24.39 -10.96 7.49
CA VAL A 42 -24.67 -12.08 6.56
C VAL A 42 -24.54 -11.63 5.11
N GLY A 43 -25.06 -10.45 4.77
CA GLY A 43 -24.90 -9.86 3.45
C GLY A 43 -23.44 -9.65 3.06
N ILE A 44 -22.61 -9.16 3.99
CA ILE A 44 -21.16 -9.01 3.79
C ILE A 44 -20.49 -10.38 3.58
N ILE A 45 -20.82 -11.39 4.40
CA ILE A 45 -20.25 -12.74 4.27
C ILE A 45 -20.61 -13.36 2.93
N LEU A 46 -21.87 -13.25 2.50
CA LEU A 46 -22.32 -13.78 1.20
C LEU A 46 -21.66 -13.03 0.03
N ALA A 47 -21.56 -11.71 0.11
CA ALA A 47 -20.86 -10.93 -0.91
C ALA A 47 -19.37 -11.33 -1.00
N ASN A 48 -18.69 -11.52 0.13
CA ASN A 48 -17.29 -11.92 0.15
C ASN A 48 -17.07 -13.30 -0.47
N THR A 49 -17.83 -14.30 -0.04
CA THR A 49 -17.63 -15.71 -0.43
C THR A 49 -18.10 -16.00 -1.87
N TYR A 50 -19.22 -15.42 -2.31
CA TYR A 50 -19.78 -15.74 -3.63
C TYR A 50 -19.37 -14.77 -4.74
N TYR A 51 -18.95 -13.54 -4.40
CA TYR A 51 -18.62 -12.53 -5.40
C TYR A 51 -17.16 -12.10 -5.36
N PHE A 52 -16.64 -11.65 -4.21
CA PHE A 52 -15.30 -11.08 -4.15
C PHE A 52 -14.18 -12.13 -4.24
N GLU A 53 -14.29 -13.24 -3.51
CA GLU A 53 -13.30 -14.31 -3.47
C GLU A 53 -13.05 -14.97 -4.84
N PRO A 54 -14.06 -15.52 -5.55
CA PRO A 54 -13.84 -16.13 -6.87
C PRO A 54 -13.38 -15.11 -7.93
N ARG A 55 -13.76 -13.84 -7.78
CA ARG A 55 -13.29 -12.75 -8.65
C ARG A 55 -11.82 -12.45 -8.39
N SER A 56 -11.38 -12.45 -7.14
CA SER A 56 -9.98 -12.25 -6.74
C SER A 56 -9.08 -13.40 -7.23
N GLU A 57 -9.54 -14.65 -7.16
CA GLU A 57 -8.81 -15.82 -7.67
C GLU A 57 -8.60 -15.74 -9.19
N LYS A 58 -9.66 -15.41 -9.94
CA LYS A 58 -9.58 -15.21 -11.40
C LYS A 58 -8.64 -14.06 -11.75
N ALA A 59 -8.72 -12.95 -11.03
CA ALA A 59 -7.83 -11.81 -11.21
C ALA A 59 -6.36 -12.21 -11.01
N SER A 60 -6.07 -12.95 -9.94
CA SER A 60 -4.72 -13.44 -9.63
C SER A 60 -4.19 -14.40 -10.70
N THR A 61 -5.05 -15.28 -11.23
CA THR A 61 -4.69 -16.21 -12.30
C THR A 61 -4.35 -15.48 -13.61
N GLU A 62 -5.16 -14.49 -14.01
CA GLU A 62 -4.89 -13.69 -15.21
C GLU A 62 -3.66 -12.77 -15.03
N LEU A 63 -3.44 -12.28 -13.81
CA LEU A 63 -2.23 -11.54 -13.44
C LEU A 63 -0.99 -12.42 -13.62
N ALA A 64 -0.99 -13.65 -13.10
CA ALA A 64 0.13 -14.59 -13.18
C ALA A 64 0.52 -14.91 -14.63
N LYS A 65 -0.46 -15.13 -15.52
CA LYS A 65 -0.18 -15.30 -16.96
C LYS A 65 0.52 -14.08 -17.58
N SER A 66 0.12 -12.89 -17.15
CA SER A 66 0.72 -11.64 -17.63
C SER A 66 2.13 -11.44 -17.07
N GLN A 67 2.38 -11.85 -15.82
CA GLN A 67 3.71 -11.88 -15.21
C GLN A 67 4.65 -12.86 -15.94
N GLU A 68 4.17 -14.03 -16.36
CA GLU A 68 4.97 -14.97 -17.16
C GLU A 68 5.43 -14.33 -18.48
N LEU A 69 4.54 -13.64 -19.19
CA LEU A 69 4.88 -12.89 -20.40
C LEU A 69 5.88 -11.76 -20.11
N PHE A 70 5.75 -11.09 -18.97
CA PHE A 70 6.67 -10.05 -18.52
C PHE A 70 8.08 -10.60 -18.25
N GLU A 71 8.17 -11.75 -17.58
CA GLU A 71 9.44 -12.45 -17.32
C GLU A 71 10.11 -12.92 -18.62
N GLN A 72 9.31 -13.30 -19.62
CA GLN A 72 9.78 -13.58 -20.99
C GLN A 72 10.11 -12.32 -21.80
N GLN A 73 10.06 -11.13 -21.19
CA GLN A 73 10.31 -9.82 -21.81
C GLN A 73 9.37 -9.48 -22.98
N GLN A 74 8.21 -10.15 -23.06
CA GLN A 74 7.18 -9.87 -24.06
C GLN A 74 6.31 -8.71 -23.59
N TYR A 75 6.92 -7.54 -23.39
CA TYR A 75 6.31 -6.40 -22.70
C TYR A 75 5.01 -5.89 -23.34
N ASP A 76 4.88 -5.91 -24.67
CA ASP A 76 3.63 -5.52 -25.34
C ASP A 76 2.48 -6.50 -25.02
N LYS A 77 2.75 -7.81 -24.99
CA LYS A 77 1.73 -8.81 -24.66
C LYS A 77 1.39 -8.80 -23.17
N ALA A 78 2.42 -8.68 -22.33
CA ALA A 78 2.25 -8.54 -20.88
C ALA A 78 1.41 -7.31 -20.56
N LEU A 79 1.70 -6.16 -21.19
CA LEU A 79 0.93 -4.92 -21.04
C LEU A 79 -0.55 -5.12 -21.34
N ALA A 80 -0.90 -5.77 -22.46
CA ALA A 80 -2.29 -6.05 -22.80
C ALA A 80 -2.99 -6.91 -21.74
N GLY A 81 -2.29 -7.94 -21.22
CA GLY A 81 -2.78 -8.78 -20.14
C GLY A 81 -3.01 -8.00 -18.83
N PHE A 82 -2.03 -7.19 -18.42
CA PHE A 82 -2.16 -6.36 -17.22
C PHE A 82 -3.26 -5.31 -17.34
N GLN A 83 -3.41 -4.65 -18.50
CA GLN A 83 -4.51 -3.70 -18.75
C GLN A 83 -5.88 -4.36 -18.61
N LYS A 84 -6.02 -5.59 -19.13
CA LYS A 84 -7.24 -6.38 -18.93
C LYS A 84 -7.47 -6.67 -17.46
N VAL A 85 -6.45 -7.08 -16.71
CA VAL A 85 -6.59 -7.35 -15.26
C VAL A 85 -6.98 -6.09 -14.49
N ALA A 86 -6.33 -4.96 -14.77
CA ALA A 86 -6.61 -3.67 -14.13
C ALA A 86 -8.04 -3.17 -14.43
N GLY A 87 -8.53 -3.36 -15.66
CA GLY A 87 -9.89 -2.98 -16.07
C GLY A 87 -10.96 -3.92 -15.52
N ASP A 88 -10.81 -5.23 -15.78
CA ASP A 88 -11.83 -6.23 -15.44
C ASP A 88 -11.89 -6.51 -13.93
N TYR A 89 -10.81 -6.26 -13.18
CA TYR A 89 -10.69 -6.59 -11.77
C TYR A 89 -10.18 -5.42 -10.91
N SER A 90 -10.48 -4.18 -11.30
CA SER A 90 -10.05 -2.93 -10.60
C SER A 90 -10.32 -2.91 -9.09
N SER A 91 -11.35 -3.62 -8.63
CA SER A 91 -11.73 -3.73 -7.21
C SER A 91 -10.90 -4.74 -6.40
N THR A 92 -9.91 -5.40 -7.02
CA THR A 92 -9.12 -6.47 -6.41
C THR A 92 -7.67 -6.06 -6.23
N ASP A 93 -6.96 -6.75 -5.34
CA ASP A 93 -5.53 -6.55 -5.11
C ASP A 93 -4.70 -6.82 -6.37
N ALA A 94 -5.09 -7.83 -7.15
CA ALA A 94 -4.47 -8.14 -8.43
C ALA A 94 -4.71 -7.02 -9.46
N GLY A 95 -5.90 -6.42 -9.49
CA GLY A 95 -6.20 -5.26 -10.34
C GLY A 95 -5.36 -4.05 -9.98
N ASN A 96 -5.18 -3.76 -8.69
CA ASN A 96 -4.28 -2.71 -8.23
C ASN A 96 -2.82 -3.02 -8.58
N LEU A 97 -2.32 -4.24 -8.31
CA LEU A 97 -0.96 -4.65 -8.65
C LEU A 97 -0.70 -4.62 -10.16
N ALA A 98 -1.71 -4.90 -10.98
CA ALA A 98 -1.60 -4.77 -12.43
C ALA A 98 -1.25 -3.35 -12.88
N GLN A 99 -1.70 -2.29 -12.17
CA GLN A 99 -1.31 -0.90 -12.49
C GLN A 99 0.20 -0.67 -12.39
N LEU A 100 0.82 -1.20 -11.34
CA LEU A 100 2.29 -1.16 -11.19
C LEU A 100 2.97 -1.84 -12.39
N TYR A 101 2.50 -3.02 -12.79
CA TYR A 101 3.07 -3.73 -13.94
C TYR A 101 2.81 -3.03 -15.28
N ILE A 102 1.65 -2.39 -15.48
CA ILE A 102 1.35 -1.56 -16.66
C ILE A 102 2.41 -0.46 -16.76
N GLY A 103 2.66 0.24 -15.66
CA GLY A 103 3.66 1.30 -15.62
C GLY A 103 5.07 0.81 -15.93
N ILE A 104 5.48 -0.32 -15.35
CA ILE A 104 6.79 -0.92 -15.63
C ILE A 104 6.88 -1.37 -17.09
N CYS A 105 5.85 -2.00 -17.66
CA CYS A 105 5.81 -2.39 -19.07
C CYS A 105 5.95 -1.17 -19.98
N GLN A 106 5.20 -0.10 -19.71
CA GLN A 106 5.27 1.13 -20.50
C GLN A 106 6.66 1.77 -20.42
N ALA A 107 7.28 1.80 -19.24
CA ALA A 107 8.67 2.21 -19.07
C ALA A 107 9.64 1.35 -19.89
N LYS A 108 9.48 0.02 -19.91
CA LYS A 108 10.29 -0.90 -20.73
C LYS A 108 10.10 -0.69 -22.23
N LEU A 109 8.95 -0.17 -22.64
CA LEU A 109 8.63 0.20 -24.02
C LEU A 109 9.00 1.66 -24.35
N GLY A 110 9.61 2.40 -23.42
CA GLY A 110 10.01 3.81 -23.60
C GLY A 110 8.85 4.80 -23.56
N LYS A 111 7.65 4.37 -23.15
CA LYS A 111 6.43 5.18 -23.02
C LYS A 111 6.36 5.79 -21.63
N TRP A 112 7.22 6.78 -21.39
CA TRP A 112 7.48 7.29 -20.04
C TRP A 112 6.32 8.08 -19.44
N GLN A 113 5.54 8.81 -20.24
CA GLN A 113 4.39 9.55 -19.73
C GLN A 113 3.29 8.59 -19.29
N GLU A 114 2.99 7.61 -20.13
CA GLU A 114 2.00 6.59 -19.80
C GLU A 114 2.45 5.80 -18.57
N ALA A 115 3.75 5.51 -18.46
CA ALA A 115 4.31 4.84 -17.29
C ALA A 115 4.05 5.62 -16.00
N VAL A 116 4.22 6.94 -16.01
CA VAL A 116 3.87 7.81 -14.88
C VAL A 116 2.37 7.69 -14.57
N ASP A 117 1.50 7.84 -15.56
CA ASP A 117 0.05 7.82 -15.35
C ASP A 117 -0.42 6.49 -14.70
N ALA A 118 0.16 5.37 -15.13
CA ALA A 118 -0.14 4.04 -14.57
C ALA A 118 0.44 3.85 -13.15
N LEU A 119 1.66 4.32 -12.91
CA LEU A 119 2.31 4.23 -11.59
C LEU A 119 1.64 5.12 -10.54
N GLU A 120 1.11 6.29 -10.94
CA GLU A 120 0.31 7.14 -10.06
C GLU A 120 -1.06 6.54 -9.73
N SER A 121 -1.58 5.68 -10.61
CA SER A 121 -2.84 4.95 -10.39
C SER A 121 -2.68 3.78 -9.43
N PHE A 122 -1.45 3.32 -9.15
CA PHE A 122 -1.18 2.28 -8.16
C PHE A 122 -1.35 2.82 -6.74
N SER A 123 -2.17 2.15 -5.94
CA SER A 123 -2.32 2.44 -4.51
C SER A 123 -1.43 1.54 -3.67
N GLY A 124 -0.40 2.12 -3.06
CA GLY A 124 0.47 1.43 -2.11
C GLY A 124 -0.26 1.03 -0.83
N LYS A 125 0.08 -0.15 -0.29
CA LYS A 125 -0.53 -0.73 0.92
C LYS A 125 0.30 -0.55 2.20
N GLY A 126 1.37 0.25 2.14
CA GLY A 126 2.27 0.47 3.27
C GLY A 126 3.15 -0.75 3.58
N ASP A 127 3.26 -1.70 2.66
CA ASP A 127 4.26 -2.77 2.72
C ASP A 127 5.66 -2.21 2.44
N GLN A 128 6.70 -2.93 2.86
CA GLN A 128 8.10 -2.46 2.78
C GLN A 128 8.83 -2.87 1.49
N MET A 129 8.13 -3.44 0.51
CA MET A 129 8.76 -3.99 -0.69
C MET A 129 8.13 -3.47 -2.00
N ILE A 130 6.86 -3.77 -2.24
CA ILE A 130 6.10 -3.38 -3.42
C ILE A 130 5.85 -1.87 -3.42
N SER A 131 5.32 -1.33 -2.31
CA SER A 131 5.00 0.10 -2.24
C SER A 131 6.23 1.01 -2.44
N PRO A 132 7.39 0.75 -1.80
CA PRO A 132 8.63 1.46 -2.10
C PRO A 132 9.12 1.26 -3.54
N ALA A 133 9.03 0.05 -4.08
CA ALA A 133 9.46 -0.23 -5.44
C ALA A 133 8.61 0.52 -6.47
N ALA A 134 7.30 0.67 -6.24
CA ALA A 134 6.41 1.46 -7.07
C ALA A 134 6.78 2.95 -7.07
N GLU A 135 7.05 3.53 -5.89
CA GLU A 135 7.52 4.91 -5.77
C GLU A 135 8.88 5.11 -6.44
N GLY A 136 9.80 4.14 -6.30
CA GLY A 136 11.09 4.17 -6.99
C GLY A 136 10.94 4.09 -8.52
N ALA A 137 10.04 3.24 -9.02
CA ALA A 137 9.72 3.17 -10.44
C ALA A 137 9.11 4.48 -10.97
N LEU A 138 8.22 5.11 -10.18
CA LEU A 138 7.62 6.40 -10.52
C LEU A 138 8.67 7.51 -10.58
N GLY A 139 9.55 7.58 -9.58
CA GLY A 139 10.68 8.51 -9.59
C GLY A 139 11.59 8.33 -10.81
N ASN A 140 11.87 7.08 -11.20
CA ASN A 140 12.66 6.78 -12.39
C ASN A 140 11.94 7.13 -13.70
N ALA A 141 10.63 6.94 -13.79
CA ALA A 141 9.83 7.39 -14.93
C ALA A 141 9.87 8.92 -15.05
N TYR A 142 9.73 9.64 -13.94
CA TYR A 142 9.88 11.10 -13.89
C TYR A 142 11.27 11.57 -14.33
N ALA A 143 12.33 10.86 -13.93
CA ALA A 143 13.70 11.19 -14.35
C ALA A 143 13.86 11.08 -15.88
N ASN A 144 13.25 10.07 -16.52
CA ASN A 144 13.28 9.91 -17.98
C ASN A 144 12.51 11.02 -18.71
N LEU A 145 11.47 11.56 -18.09
CA LEU A 145 10.77 12.76 -18.56
C LEU A 145 11.49 14.07 -18.23
N LYS A 146 12.69 14.01 -17.63
CA LYS A 146 13.48 15.16 -17.14
C LYS A 146 12.76 15.99 -16.05
N GLN A 147 11.75 15.42 -15.41
CA GLN A 147 11.07 16.02 -14.24
C GLN A 147 11.87 15.69 -12.98
N PHE A 148 13.10 16.19 -12.91
CA PHE A 148 14.10 15.77 -11.94
C PHE A 148 13.72 16.06 -10.48
N ASP A 149 13.05 17.18 -10.20
CA ASP A 149 12.65 17.50 -8.83
C ASP A 149 11.62 16.49 -8.29
N LYS A 150 10.64 16.11 -9.12
CA LYS A 150 9.68 15.03 -8.80
C LYS A 150 10.38 13.68 -8.67
N ALA A 151 11.34 13.39 -9.57
CA ALA A 151 12.10 12.15 -9.52
C ALA A 151 12.81 11.99 -8.17
N VAL A 152 13.51 13.03 -7.72
CA VAL A 152 14.20 13.07 -6.42
C VAL A 152 13.20 12.93 -5.27
N GLU A 153 12.06 13.60 -5.32
CA GLU A 153 11.00 13.49 -4.31
C GLU A 153 10.52 12.04 -4.14
N HIS A 154 10.11 11.41 -5.23
CA HIS A 154 9.59 10.04 -5.22
C HIS A 154 10.65 9.00 -4.84
N LEU A 155 11.90 9.16 -5.29
CA LEU A 155 13.01 8.28 -4.89
C LEU A 155 13.33 8.40 -3.39
N LYS A 156 13.35 9.61 -2.83
CA LYS A 156 13.52 9.81 -1.38
C LYS A 156 12.35 9.22 -0.59
N LYS A 157 11.13 9.38 -1.09
CA LYS A 157 9.93 8.76 -0.51
C LYS A 157 10.03 7.23 -0.52
N ALA A 158 10.43 6.64 -1.64
CA ALA A 158 10.69 5.21 -1.77
C ALA A 158 11.72 4.71 -0.74
N ALA A 159 12.86 5.41 -0.62
CA ALA A 159 13.90 5.06 0.36
C ALA A 159 13.37 5.06 1.79
N LYS A 160 12.59 6.09 2.15
CA LYS A 160 11.98 6.22 3.48
C LYS A 160 10.93 5.15 3.75
N MET A 161 10.13 4.76 2.75
CA MET A 161 9.12 3.71 2.91
C MET A 161 9.74 2.33 3.06
N ALA A 162 10.84 2.05 2.35
CA ALA A 162 11.55 0.79 2.48
C ALA A 162 12.25 0.66 3.83
N ASP A 163 12.95 1.73 4.26
CA ASP A 163 13.74 1.82 5.49
C ASP A 163 14.59 0.57 5.79
N ASN A 164 15.29 0.04 4.78
CA ASN A 164 16.06 -1.19 4.91
C ASN A 164 17.31 -1.20 4.02
N ASN A 165 18.25 -2.09 4.34
CA ASN A 165 19.54 -2.21 3.66
C ASN A 165 19.44 -2.72 2.20
N SER A 166 18.28 -3.25 1.79
CA SER A 166 18.11 -3.83 0.45
C SER A 166 17.70 -2.79 -0.59
N LEU A 167 16.77 -1.90 -0.25
CA LEU A 167 16.18 -0.97 -1.21
C LEU A 167 16.57 0.49 -0.97
N SER A 168 16.58 0.95 0.29
CA SER A 168 16.80 2.37 0.61
C SER A 168 18.11 2.94 0.04
N PRO A 169 19.27 2.24 0.14
CA PRO A 169 20.52 2.71 -0.46
C PRO A 169 20.43 2.93 -1.96
N THR A 170 19.70 2.06 -2.66
CA THR A 170 19.58 2.12 -4.12
C THR A 170 18.82 3.37 -4.53
N PHE A 171 17.69 3.66 -3.88
CA PHE A 171 16.89 4.85 -4.19
C PHE A 171 17.57 6.15 -3.78
N LEU A 172 18.28 6.17 -2.63
CA LEU A 172 19.05 7.34 -2.21
C LEU A 172 20.19 7.64 -3.16
N ILE A 173 20.91 6.62 -3.66
CA ILE A 173 21.97 6.81 -4.65
C ILE A 173 21.38 7.36 -5.95
N GLN A 174 20.29 6.78 -6.47
CA GLN A 174 19.63 7.29 -7.69
C GLN A 174 19.21 8.76 -7.54
N ALA A 175 18.63 9.13 -6.40
CA ALA A 175 18.27 10.52 -6.12
C ALA A 175 19.52 11.43 -6.06
N GLY A 176 20.61 10.95 -5.44
CA GLY A 176 21.89 11.65 -5.39
C GLY A 176 22.51 11.88 -6.77
N GLU A 177 22.46 10.90 -7.66
CA GLU A 177 22.98 11.01 -9.03
C GLU A 177 22.18 12.02 -9.86
N ILE A 178 20.85 12.06 -9.68
CA ILE A 178 20.00 13.07 -10.32
C ILE A 178 20.39 14.48 -9.82
N LEU A 179 20.53 14.66 -8.50
CA LEU A 179 20.95 15.94 -7.92
C LEU A 179 22.34 16.36 -8.39
N GLU A 180 23.28 15.42 -8.48
CA GLU A 180 24.61 15.64 -9.03
C GLU A 180 24.53 16.13 -10.48
N SER A 181 23.70 15.51 -11.32
CA SER A 181 23.50 15.92 -12.72
C SER A 181 22.93 17.34 -12.86
N GLN A 182 22.24 17.83 -11.83
CA GLN A 182 21.74 19.20 -11.72
C GLN A 182 22.74 20.15 -11.04
N ASN A 183 23.97 19.70 -10.77
CA ASN A 183 25.00 20.43 -10.03
C ASN A 183 24.61 20.79 -8.57
N LYS A 184 23.61 20.12 -8.00
CA LYS A 184 23.17 20.27 -6.60
C LYS A 184 24.00 19.37 -5.68
N LYS A 185 25.32 19.57 -5.67
CA LYS A 185 26.29 18.68 -5.01
C LYS A 185 26.10 18.55 -3.50
N ASP A 186 25.76 19.64 -2.81
CA ASP A 186 25.53 19.62 -1.35
C ASP A 186 24.33 18.74 -0.96
N GLU A 187 23.29 18.73 -1.78
CA GLU A 187 22.11 17.88 -1.55
C GLU A 187 22.41 16.42 -1.86
N ALA A 188 23.16 16.15 -2.95
CA ALA A 188 23.61 14.81 -3.29
C ALA A 188 24.51 14.22 -2.20
N LEU A 189 25.46 15.02 -1.67
CA LEU A 189 26.38 14.61 -0.61
C LEU A 189 25.61 14.11 0.63
N LYS A 190 24.57 14.83 1.06
CA LYS A 190 23.74 14.42 2.21
C LYS A 190 23.10 13.05 2.01
N LEU A 191 22.60 12.75 0.79
CA LEU A 191 21.99 11.45 0.51
C LEU A 191 23.04 10.33 0.52
N TYR A 192 24.23 10.56 -0.03
CA TYR A 192 25.30 9.57 -0.01
C TYR A 192 25.86 9.34 1.40
N GLU A 193 25.98 10.38 2.21
CA GLU A 193 26.37 10.28 3.62
C GLU A 193 25.32 9.51 4.43
N GLU A 194 24.02 9.76 4.20
CA GLU A 194 22.95 8.95 4.81
C GLU A 194 23.12 7.46 4.47
N VAL A 195 23.47 7.14 3.22
CA VAL A 195 23.73 5.75 2.83
C VAL A 195 24.88 5.14 3.62
N LYS A 196 25.97 5.89 3.76
CA LYS A 196 27.15 5.45 4.50
C LYS A 196 26.87 5.26 5.98
N GLU A 197 26.11 6.17 6.61
CA GLU A 197 25.89 6.14 8.05
C GLU A 197 24.83 5.11 8.47
N LYS A 198 23.73 5.01 7.72
CA LYS A 198 22.55 4.25 8.14
C LYS A 198 22.52 2.83 7.59
N TYR A 199 23.00 2.59 6.37
CA TYR A 199 22.84 1.31 5.68
C TYR A 199 24.18 0.59 5.49
N VAL A 200 24.89 0.39 6.61
CA VAL A 200 26.24 -0.21 6.67
C VAL A 200 26.31 -1.66 6.18
N ASN A 201 25.17 -2.36 6.17
CA ASN A 201 25.07 -3.76 5.73
C ASN A 201 24.55 -3.89 4.30
N SER A 202 24.40 -2.78 3.57
CA SER A 202 23.98 -2.79 2.18
C SER A 202 25.10 -3.20 1.24
N MET A 203 24.74 -3.73 0.07
CA MET A 203 25.71 -4.04 -0.98
C MET A 203 26.47 -2.78 -1.45
N GLN A 204 25.84 -1.62 -1.34
CA GLN A 204 26.37 -0.34 -1.83
C GLN A 204 27.36 0.30 -0.86
N TYR A 205 27.39 -0.11 0.42
CA TYR A 205 28.23 0.49 1.47
C TYR A 205 29.71 0.59 1.07
N GLN A 206 30.27 -0.47 0.49
CA GLN A 206 31.70 -0.46 0.09
C GLN A 206 32.01 0.51 -1.06
N SER A 207 31.00 0.89 -1.84
CA SER A 207 31.16 1.75 -3.01
C SER A 207 30.73 3.20 -2.76
N ILE A 208 30.01 3.48 -1.67
CA ILE A 208 29.39 4.80 -1.44
C ILE A 208 30.41 5.93 -1.32
N ASP A 209 31.61 5.63 -0.81
CA ASP A 209 32.70 6.61 -0.72
C ASP A 209 33.08 7.21 -2.08
N LYS A 210 32.96 6.44 -3.17
CA LYS A 210 33.24 6.96 -4.51
C LYS A 210 32.25 8.06 -4.92
N TYR A 211 30.99 7.92 -4.53
CA TYR A 211 29.94 8.92 -4.79
C TYR A 211 30.17 10.16 -3.93
N ILE A 212 30.47 9.98 -2.64
CA ILE A 212 30.81 11.06 -1.71
C ILE A 212 32.00 11.90 -2.23
N GLN A 213 33.08 11.27 -2.69
CA GLN A 213 34.25 11.99 -3.20
C GLN A 213 33.98 12.76 -4.49
N ARG A 214 33.00 12.34 -5.30
CA ARG A 214 32.68 12.98 -6.59
C ARG A 214 31.98 14.33 -6.41
N VAL A 215 31.21 14.47 -5.32
CA VAL A 215 30.40 15.65 -5.02
C VAL A 215 31.02 16.57 -3.97
N LYS A 216 32.15 16.17 -3.37
CA LYS A 216 33.03 17.07 -2.61
C LYS A 216 33.84 17.97 -3.54
#